data_AF-A0A0G0KS68-F1
#
_entry.id   AF-A0A0G0KS68-F1
#
_cell.length_a   1.000
_cell.length_b   1.000
_cell.length_c   1.000
_cell.angle_alpha   90.00
_cell.angle_beta   90.00
_cell.angle_gamma   90.00
#
_symmetry.space_group_name_H-M   'P 1'
#
loop_
_entity.id
_entity.type
_entity.pdbx_description
1 polymer ?
#
loop_
_entity_poly.entity_id
_entity_poly.type
_entity_poly.pdbx_seq_one_letter_code
_entity_poly.pdbx_strand_id
1 'polypeptide(L)'
;MMLKEIDFEWLSAGIQSLMHGDLILENIIKTKNSYQLLDWRQDFGGNLEVGDMYYDLANLNKNFTLKHELVDKGHFFVEKKSKDTKCDILESHNLIECQQVLWRFIQKEGLDLKKVKVITALKWLSMSPLHPTPLNFNLFLYYFGRLNLYRALQESR
;
A
#
# COMPACT_ATOMS: atom_id res chain seq x y z
N MET A 1 -20.35 -7.56 2.32
CA MET A 1 -19.27 -7.00 1.48
C MET A 1 -18.23 -6.45 2.45
N MET A 2 -16.98 -6.88 2.35
CA MET A 2 -15.91 -6.57 3.33
C MET A 2 -15.67 -5.07 3.56
N LEU A 3 -16.01 -4.21 2.59
CA LEU A 3 -15.99 -2.75 2.79
C LEU A 3 -16.93 -2.28 3.92
N LYS A 4 -18.00 -3.02 4.21
CA LYS A 4 -18.94 -2.70 5.31
C LYS A 4 -18.36 -2.96 6.70
N GLU A 5 -17.24 -3.68 6.78
CA GLU A 5 -16.53 -3.96 8.03
C GLU A 5 -15.49 -2.87 8.36
N ILE A 6 -15.27 -1.93 7.44
CA ILE A 6 -14.36 -0.80 7.64
C ILE A 6 -15.10 0.30 8.38
N ASP A 7 -14.55 0.71 9.52
CA ASP A 7 -14.91 1.95 10.19
C ASP A 7 -14.29 3.14 9.42
N PHE A 8 -15.11 3.79 8.59
CA PHE A 8 -14.68 4.93 7.77
C PHE A 8 -14.44 6.21 8.58
N GLU A 9 -15.04 6.34 9.76
CA GLU A 9 -14.75 7.46 10.66
C GLU A 9 -13.32 7.32 11.21
N TRP A 10 -12.96 6.13 11.69
CA TRP A 10 -11.59 5.84 12.09
C TRP A 10 -10.60 5.96 10.94
N LEU A 11 -10.94 5.44 9.75
CA LEU A 11 -10.04 5.45 8.59
C LEU A 11 -9.79 6.88 8.09
N SER A 12 -10.81 7.74 8.11
CA SER A 12 -10.71 9.14 7.64
C SER A 12 -10.14 10.11 8.68
N ALA A 13 -10.03 9.70 9.94
CA ALA A 13 -9.32 10.44 10.99
C ALA A 13 -7.79 10.40 10.79
N GLY A 14 -7.32 11.05 9.73
CA GLY A 14 -5.90 11.17 9.36
C GLY A 14 -5.13 12.18 10.21
N ILE A 15 -3.81 12.26 9.98
CA ILE A 15 -2.96 13.30 10.57
C ILE A 15 -2.57 14.26 9.46
N GLN A 16 -2.98 15.52 9.60
CA GLN A 16 -2.60 16.57 8.66
C GLN A 16 -1.08 16.73 8.65
N SER A 17 -0.49 16.60 7.47
CA SER A 17 0.93 16.85 7.26
C SER A 17 1.18 17.46 5.90
N LEU A 18 2.37 18.05 5.73
CA LEU A 18 2.92 18.22 4.39
C LEU A 18 3.02 16.83 3.76
N MET A 19 2.54 16.73 2.52
CA MET A 19 2.27 15.47 1.88
C MET A 19 3.09 15.33 0.61
N HIS A 20 3.58 14.12 0.37
CA HIS A 20 4.15 13.75 -0.91
C HIS A 20 3.07 13.34 -1.92
N GLY A 21 2.05 12.58 -1.52
CA GLY A 21 0.98 12.15 -2.42
C GLY A 21 1.31 10.91 -3.27
N ASP A 22 2.58 10.71 -3.58
CA ASP A 22 3.04 9.52 -4.30
C ASP A 22 4.38 9.00 -3.75
N LEU A 23 4.45 8.80 -2.43
CA LEU A 23 5.68 8.38 -1.76
C LEU A 23 6.01 6.90 -2.06
N ILE A 24 6.71 6.67 -3.17
CA ILE A 24 7.23 5.37 -3.62
C ILE A 24 8.76 5.43 -3.74
N LEU A 25 9.45 4.29 -3.70
CA LEU A 25 10.92 4.26 -3.70
C LEU A 25 11.54 4.92 -4.94
N GLU A 26 10.86 4.81 -6.09
CA GLU A 26 11.26 5.42 -7.35
C GLU A 26 11.33 6.96 -7.27
N ASN A 27 10.57 7.55 -6.35
CA ASN A 27 10.52 8.99 -6.08
C ASN A 27 11.51 9.43 -4.98
N ILE A 28 12.37 8.53 -4.48
CA ILE A 28 13.33 8.81 -3.42
C ILE A 28 14.75 8.70 -3.96
N ILE A 29 15.49 9.82 -3.97
CA ILE A 29 16.89 9.85 -4.36
C ILE A 29 17.78 9.92 -3.12
N LYS A 30 18.74 9.00 -3.02
CA LYS A 30 19.83 9.09 -2.04
C LYS A 30 20.85 10.13 -2.51
N THR A 31 21.05 11.17 -1.72
CA THR A 31 22.17 12.11 -1.90
C THR A 31 23.35 11.69 -1.03
N LYS A 32 24.49 12.40 -1.13
CA LYS A 32 25.67 12.13 -0.30
C LYS A 32 25.34 12.08 1.20
N ASN A 33 24.52 13.01 1.69
CA ASN A 33 24.26 13.18 3.13
C ASN A 33 22.78 13.05 3.52
N SER A 34 21.85 12.95 2.57
CA SER A 34 20.41 12.96 2.86
C SER A 34 19.63 12.11 1.84
N TYR A 35 18.31 12.27 1.87
CA TYR A 35 17.39 11.82 0.84
C TYR A 35 16.66 13.04 0.28
N GLN A 36 16.34 13.02 -1.00
CA GLN A 36 15.49 13.99 -1.67
C GLN A 36 14.29 13.26 -2.25
N LEU A 37 13.11 13.88 -2.14
CA LEU A 37 11.86 13.38 -2.67
C LEU A 37 11.51 14.16 -3.94
N LEU A 38 11.06 13.44 -4.97
CA LEU A 38 10.69 13.99 -6.27
C LEU A 38 9.24 13.65 -6.61
N ASP A 39 8.64 14.38 -7.54
CA ASP A 39 7.31 14.08 -8.08
C ASP A 39 6.21 14.01 -7.00
N TRP A 40 6.21 15.01 -6.13
CA TRP A 40 5.15 15.19 -5.14
C TRP A 40 3.87 15.70 -5.82
N ARG A 41 2.71 15.33 -5.27
CA ARG A 41 1.41 15.77 -5.78
C ARG A 41 0.96 17.07 -5.13
N GLN A 42 0.60 18.02 -5.98
CA GLN A 42 0.10 19.33 -5.57
C GLN A 42 -1.31 19.33 -4.99
N ASP A 43 -2.10 18.28 -5.22
CA ASP A 43 -3.50 18.19 -4.82
C ASP A 43 -3.76 16.87 -4.09
N PHE A 44 -4.37 16.97 -2.91
CA PHE A 44 -4.91 15.86 -2.15
C PHE A 44 -6.42 16.04 -1.92
N GLY A 45 -7.23 15.54 -2.85
CA GLY A 45 -8.68 15.55 -2.73
C GLY A 45 -9.27 16.97 -2.73
N GLY A 46 -8.65 17.89 -3.46
CA GLY A 46 -8.98 19.32 -3.53
C GLY A 46 -8.23 20.18 -2.50
N ASN A 47 -7.45 19.58 -1.60
CA ASN A 47 -6.61 20.32 -0.67
C ASN A 47 -5.20 20.49 -1.24
N LEU A 48 -4.72 21.74 -1.31
CA LEU A 48 -3.42 22.10 -1.88
C LEU A 48 -2.33 22.33 -0.82
N GLU A 49 -2.72 22.38 0.47
CA GLU A 49 -1.82 22.77 1.56
C GLU A 49 -1.37 21.56 2.40
N VAL A 50 -2.30 20.64 2.66
CA VAL A 50 -2.07 19.50 3.54
C VAL A 50 -2.68 18.22 2.99
N GLY A 51 -2.06 17.10 3.33
CA GLY A 51 -2.59 15.76 3.08
C GLY A 51 -2.61 14.92 4.34
N ASP A 52 -2.65 13.60 4.17
CA ASP A 52 -2.66 12.63 5.28
C ASP A 52 -1.36 11.83 5.33
N MET A 53 -0.67 11.91 6.46
CA MET A 53 0.55 11.13 6.73
C MET A 53 0.34 9.63 6.53
N TYR A 54 -0.82 9.09 6.91
CA TYR A 54 -1.13 7.67 6.75
C TYR A 54 -1.19 7.26 5.28
N TYR A 55 -1.55 8.18 4.38
CA TYR A 55 -1.61 7.91 2.95
C TYR A 55 -0.21 7.72 2.34
N ASP A 56 0.76 8.54 2.75
CA ASP A 56 2.16 8.43 2.32
C ASP A 56 2.83 7.18 2.90
N LEU A 57 2.61 6.90 4.19
CA LEU A 57 3.09 5.65 4.80
C LEU A 57 2.52 4.41 4.12
N ALA A 58 1.23 4.45 3.75
CA ALA A 58 0.58 3.37 3.03
C ALA A 58 1.10 3.21 1.59
N ASN A 59 1.48 4.31 0.92
CA ASN A 59 2.14 4.28 -0.39
C ASN A 59 3.51 3.61 -0.31
N LEU A 60 4.30 3.96 0.69
CA LEU A 60 5.62 3.37 0.91
C LEU A 60 5.49 1.87 1.24
N ASN A 61 4.57 1.52 2.15
CA ASN A 61 4.29 0.13 2.51
C ASN A 61 3.81 -0.72 1.31
N LYS A 62 2.99 -0.13 0.43
CA LYS A 62 2.56 -0.75 -0.84
C LYS A 62 3.76 -1.08 -1.72
N ASN A 63 4.67 -0.13 -1.90
CA ASN A 63 5.82 -0.25 -2.80
C ASN A 63 6.86 -1.28 -2.30
N PHE A 64 6.96 -1.51 -0.99
CA PHE A 64 7.75 -2.62 -0.43
C PHE A 64 7.16 -4.02 -0.65
N THR A 65 5.85 -4.12 -0.88
CA THR A 65 5.16 -5.42 -1.06
C THR A 65 4.95 -5.77 -2.52
N LEU A 66 4.89 -4.76 -3.38
CA LEU A 66 4.57 -4.91 -4.78
C LEU A 66 5.43 -3.92 -5.58
N LYS A 67 6.53 -4.45 -6.12
CA LYS A 67 7.31 -3.75 -7.14
C LYS A 67 6.70 -3.92 -8.52
N HIS A 68 6.57 -2.80 -9.23
CA HIS A 68 6.11 -2.78 -10.62
C HIS A 68 6.98 -3.69 -11.51
N GLU A 69 8.30 -3.67 -11.33
CA GLU A 69 9.22 -4.52 -12.10
C GLU A 69 8.94 -6.03 -11.96
N LEU A 70 8.58 -6.50 -10.76
CA LEU A 70 8.29 -7.92 -10.51
C LEU A 70 6.94 -8.33 -11.10
N VAL A 71 5.99 -7.40 -11.10
CA VAL A 71 4.71 -7.57 -11.79
C VAL A 71 4.90 -7.66 -13.30
N ASP A 72 5.70 -6.77 -13.88
CA ASP A 72 5.96 -6.73 -15.32
C ASP A 72 6.66 -8.01 -15.82
N LYS A 73 7.49 -8.62 -14.96
CA LYS A 73 8.14 -9.92 -15.20
C LYS A 73 7.24 -11.13 -14.89
N GLY A 74 6.01 -10.91 -14.43
CA GLY A 74 5.06 -11.99 -14.12
C GLY A 74 5.40 -12.81 -12.89
N HIS A 75 6.15 -12.25 -11.93
CA HIS A 75 6.53 -12.93 -10.69
C HIS A 75 5.43 -12.87 -9.61
N PHE A 76 4.19 -13.05 -10.03
CA PHE A 76 3.02 -13.21 -9.16
C PHE A 76 2.16 -14.34 -9.69
N PHE A 77 1.32 -14.90 -8.83
CA PHE A 77 0.30 -15.84 -9.28
C PHE A 77 -1.04 -15.58 -8.62
N VAL A 78 -2.09 -15.95 -9.35
CA VAL A 78 -3.46 -15.97 -8.86
C VAL A 78 -4.16 -17.19 -9.44
N GLU A 79 -4.63 -18.08 -8.56
CA GLU A 79 -5.34 -19.30 -8.93
C GLU A 79 -6.71 -19.29 -8.25
N LYS A 80 -7.78 -19.22 -9.05
CA LYS A 80 -9.15 -19.31 -8.58
C LYS A 80 -9.65 -20.74 -8.76
N LYS A 81 -9.89 -21.44 -7.65
CA LYS A 81 -10.63 -22.72 -7.62
C LYS A 81 -12.09 -22.46 -7.28
N SER A 82 -12.92 -23.48 -7.41
CA SER A 82 -14.36 -23.39 -7.16
C SER A 82 -14.73 -22.98 -5.73
N LYS A 83 -13.86 -23.28 -4.74
CA LYS A 83 -14.08 -22.97 -3.32
C LYS A 83 -13.02 -22.06 -2.70
N ASP A 84 -11.82 -22.02 -3.26
CA ASP A 84 -10.68 -21.30 -2.71
C ASP A 84 -10.00 -20.44 -3.76
N THR A 85 -9.41 -19.32 -3.33
CA THR A 85 -8.54 -18.51 -4.19
C THR A 85 -7.19 -18.37 -3.54
N LYS A 86 -6.13 -18.67 -4.30
CA LYS A 86 -4.74 -18.49 -3.88
C LYS A 86 -4.13 -17.35 -4.67
N CYS A 87 -3.36 -16.52 -3.99
CA CYS A 87 -2.55 -15.49 -4.63
C CYS A 87 -1.27 -15.28 -3.83
N ASP A 88 -0.19 -15.03 -4.53
CA ASP A 88 1.11 -14.73 -3.93
C ASP A 88 1.97 -13.93 -4.91
N ILE A 89 3.01 -13.29 -4.40
CA ILE A 89 3.96 -12.51 -5.16
C ILE A 89 5.38 -12.81 -4.66
N LEU A 90 6.31 -12.97 -5.59
CA LEU A 90 7.71 -13.05 -5.25
C LEU A 90 8.18 -11.66 -4.81
N GLU A 91 8.83 -11.58 -3.66
CA GLU A 91 9.40 -10.34 -3.16
C GLU A 91 10.83 -10.58 -2.66
N SER A 92 11.69 -9.58 -2.81
CA SER A 92 13.06 -9.68 -2.34
C SER A 92 13.14 -9.63 -0.81
N HIS A 93 14.05 -10.39 -0.23
CA HIS A 93 14.26 -10.41 1.22
C HIS A 93 14.51 -9.01 1.80
N ASN A 94 15.33 -8.20 1.12
CA ASN A 94 15.63 -6.84 1.55
C ASN A 94 14.38 -5.96 1.67
N LEU A 95 13.38 -6.15 0.81
CA LEU A 95 12.15 -5.34 0.84
C LEU A 95 11.20 -5.80 1.95
N ILE A 96 11.17 -7.10 2.23
CA ILE A 96 10.50 -7.65 3.42
C ILE A 96 11.12 -7.06 4.70
N GLU A 97 12.45 -7.00 4.78
CA GLU A 97 13.14 -6.37 5.91
C GLU A 97 12.84 -4.87 6.03
N CYS A 98 12.88 -4.13 4.90
CA CYS A 98 12.51 -2.71 4.87
C CYS A 98 11.07 -2.47 5.35
N GLN A 99 10.13 -3.33 4.95
CA GLN A 99 8.75 -3.26 5.42
C GLN A 99 8.66 -3.46 6.95
N GLN A 100 9.41 -4.42 7.50
CA GLN A 100 9.47 -4.62 8.95
C GLN A 100 10.09 -3.43 9.67
N VAL A 101 11.10 -2.78 9.08
CA VAL A 101 11.67 -1.52 9.61
C VAL A 101 10.60 -0.42 9.61
N LEU A 102 9.84 -0.27 8.52
CA LEU A 102 8.75 0.70 8.44
C LEU A 102 7.68 0.44 9.51
N TRP A 103 7.26 -0.81 9.69
CA TRP A 103 6.24 -1.16 10.70
C TRP A 103 6.70 -0.86 12.12
N ARG A 104 7.96 -1.19 12.45
CA ARG A 104 8.56 -0.84 13.73
C ARG A 104 8.63 0.67 13.95
N PHE A 105 8.98 1.43 12.90
CA PHE A 105 8.97 2.89 12.95
C PHE A 105 7.57 3.43 13.24
N ILE A 106 6.55 3.01 12.50
CA ILE A 106 5.15 3.44 12.69
C ILE A 106 4.70 3.19 14.13
N GLN A 107 4.94 1.99 14.67
CA GLN A 107 4.57 1.64 16.04
C GLN A 107 5.35 2.45 17.07
N LYS A 108 6.65 2.67 16.85
CA LYS A 108 7.50 3.46 17.74
C LYS A 108 7.04 4.92 17.84
N GLU A 109 6.58 5.50 16.74
CA GLU A 109 6.04 6.87 16.70
C GLU A 109 4.59 6.97 17.22
N GLY A 110 4.01 5.86 17.71
CA GLY A 110 2.64 5.84 18.25
C GLY A 110 1.56 5.95 17.17
N LEU A 111 1.90 5.66 15.91
CA LEU A 111 0.98 5.68 14.78
C LEU A 111 0.25 4.34 14.62
N ASP A 112 -0.93 4.39 14.02
CA ASP A 112 -1.80 3.24 13.80
C ASP A 112 -1.34 2.40 12.61
N LEU A 113 -0.58 1.33 12.87
CA LEU A 113 -0.12 0.40 11.83
C LEU A 113 -1.27 -0.31 11.12
N LYS A 114 -2.36 -0.59 11.83
CA LYS A 114 -3.55 -1.21 11.25
C LYS A 114 -4.15 -0.29 10.18
N LYS A 115 -4.21 1.02 10.45
CA LYS A 115 -4.64 2.04 9.47
C LYS A 115 -3.79 2.02 8.21
N VAL A 116 -2.46 2.02 8.36
CA VAL A 116 -1.53 1.92 7.21
C VAL A 116 -1.80 0.68 6.37
N LYS A 117 -1.93 -0.50 7.00
CA LYS A 117 -2.21 -1.76 6.30
C LYS A 117 -3.56 -1.76 5.57
N VAL A 118 -4.62 -1.21 6.20
CA VAL A 118 -5.95 -1.08 5.58
C VAL A 118 -5.89 -0.18 4.34
N ILE A 119 -5.25 1.00 4.44
CA ILE A 119 -5.10 1.92 3.31
C ILE A 119 -4.28 1.27 2.18
N THR A 120 -3.18 0.57 2.51
CA THR A 120 -2.39 -0.18 1.51
C THR A 120 -3.27 -1.20 0.76
N ALA A 121 -4.09 -1.98 1.48
CA ALA A 121 -4.97 -2.97 0.87
C ALA A 121 -6.04 -2.33 -0.03
N LEU A 122 -6.63 -1.20 0.40
CA LEU A 122 -7.60 -0.45 -0.40
C LEU A 122 -6.96 0.12 -1.68
N LYS A 123 -5.70 0.57 -1.63
CA LYS A 123 -4.96 1.03 -2.81
C LYS A 123 -4.81 -0.07 -3.87
N TRP A 124 -4.51 -1.32 -3.47
CA TRP A 124 -4.48 -2.43 -4.44
C TRP A 124 -5.85 -2.70 -5.06
N LEU A 125 -6.92 -2.64 -4.25
CA LEU A 125 -8.29 -2.79 -4.75
C LEU A 125 -8.68 -1.68 -5.72
N SER A 126 -8.30 -0.43 -5.44
CA SER A 126 -8.59 0.70 -6.34
C SER A 126 -7.77 0.66 -7.63
N MET A 127 -6.57 0.07 -7.59
CA MET A 127 -5.73 -0.13 -8.78
C MET A 127 -6.24 -1.27 -9.68
N SER A 128 -6.88 -2.30 -9.11
CA SER A 128 -7.36 -3.48 -9.86
C SER A 128 -8.10 -3.15 -11.18
N PRO A 129 -9.11 -2.25 -11.22
CA PRO A 129 -9.81 -1.93 -12.48
C PRO A 129 -8.95 -1.17 -13.50
N LEU A 130 -7.85 -0.54 -13.09
CA LEU A 130 -6.99 0.29 -13.96
C LEU A 130 -5.95 -0.51 -14.74
N HIS A 131 -5.78 -1.81 -14.44
CA HIS A 131 -4.76 -2.66 -15.07
C HIS A 131 -5.37 -3.84 -15.87
N PRO A 132 -6.14 -3.60 -16.94
CA PRO A 132 -6.61 -4.67 -17.80
C PRO A 132 -5.46 -5.23 -18.64
N THR A 133 -5.10 -6.50 -18.42
CA THR A 133 -4.23 -7.34 -19.29
C THR A 133 -2.75 -6.90 -19.40
N PRO A 134 -1.76 -7.81 -19.60
CA PRO A 134 -1.89 -9.17 -20.17
C PRO A 134 -1.83 -10.35 -19.18
N LEU A 135 -1.52 -10.14 -17.90
CA LEU A 135 -1.13 -11.23 -16.97
C LEU A 135 -2.16 -11.57 -15.86
N ASN A 136 -3.45 -11.24 -16.02
CA ASN A 136 -4.44 -11.32 -14.93
C ASN A 136 -4.04 -10.51 -13.67
N PHE A 137 -3.22 -9.47 -13.85
CA PHE A 137 -2.71 -8.65 -12.75
C PHE A 137 -3.84 -7.91 -12.01
N ASN A 138 -4.87 -7.46 -12.71
CA ASN A 138 -6.11 -6.95 -12.11
C ASN A 138 -6.74 -7.95 -11.13
N LEU A 139 -6.78 -9.24 -11.49
CA LEU A 139 -7.36 -10.30 -10.68
C LEU A 139 -6.48 -10.59 -9.46
N PHE A 140 -5.17 -10.58 -9.64
CA PHE A 140 -4.21 -10.64 -8.54
C PHE A 140 -4.43 -9.48 -7.57
N LEU A 141 -4.42 -8.22 -8.03
CA LEU A 141 -4.65 -7.04 -7.21
C LEU A 141 -5.97 -7.12 -6.44
N TYR A 142 -7.03 -7.60 -7.08
CA TYR A 142 -8.33 -7.77 -6.45
C TYR A 142 -8.28 -8.77 -5.29
N TYR A 143 -7.79 -10.00 -5.52
CA TYR A 143 -7.77 -11.01 -4.46
C TYR A 143 -6.70 -10.76 -3.41
N PHE A 144 -5.53 -10.27 -3.81
CA PHE A 144 -4.44 -9.89 -2.92
C PHE A 144 -4.85 -8.71 -2.02
N GLY A 145 -5.48 -7.68 -2.59
CA GLY A 145 -6.07 -6.59 -1.83
C GLY A 145 -7.14 -7.07 -0.85
N ARG A 146 -8.03 -7.96 -1.27
CA ARG A 146 -9.07 -8.53 -0.40
C ARG A 146 -8.49 -9.35 0.76
N LEU A 147 -7.51 -10.20 0.49
CA LEU A 147 -6.87 -11.03 1.51
C LEU A 147 -6.15 -10.18 2.56
N ASN A 148 -5.40 -9.17 2.12
CA ASN A 148 -4.68 -8.28 3.02
C ASN A 148 -5.62 -7.35 3.79
N LEU A 149 -6.72 -6.90 3.18
CA LEU A 149 -7.76 -6.15 3.88
C LEU A 149 -8.38 -6.99 5.00
N TYR A 150 -8.74 -8.25 4.71
CA TYR A 150 -9.26 -9.17 5.72
C TYR A 150 -8.26 -9.34 6.88
N ARG A 151 -6.99 -9.63 6.58
CA ARG A 151 -5.93 -9.79 7.59
C ARG A 151 -5.79 -8.54 8.46
N ALA A 152 -5.69 -7.36 7.84
CA ALA A 152 -5.53 -6.10 8.54
C ALA A 152 -6.72 -5.80 9.47
N LEU A 153 -7.95 -6.11 9.04
CA LEU A 153 -9.14 -5.90 9.88
C LEU A 153 -9.20 -6.81 11.10
N GLN A 154 -8.62 -8.02 11.03
CA GLN A 154 -8.54 -8.97 12.15
C GLN A 154 -7.43 -8.65 13.16
N GLU A 155 -6.44 -7.81 12.81
CA GLU A 155 -5.39 -7.41 13.74
C GLU A 155 -5.96 -6.55 14.88
N SER A 156 -5.46 -6.76 16.11
CA SER A 156 -5.69 -5.83 17.21
C SER A 156 -5.00 -4.50 16.93
N ARG A 157 -5.57 -3.40 17.44
CA ARG A 157 -4.92 -2.09 17.39
C ARG A 157 -3.62 -2.09 18.19
#